data_AF-A0A662P7M1-F1
#
_entry.id   AF-A0A662P7M1-F1
#
_cell.length_a   1.000
_cell.length_b   1.000
_cell.length_c   1.000
_cell.angle_alpha   90.00
_cell.angle_beta   90.00
_cell.angle_gamma   90.00
#
_symmetry.space_group_name_H-M   'P 1'
#
loop_
_entity.id
_entity.type
_entity.pdbx_description
1 polymer ?
#
loop_
_entity_poly.entity_id
_entity_poly.type
_entity_poly.pdbx_seq_one_letter_code
_entity_poly.pdbx_strand_id
1 'polypeptide(L)'
;EEYRDSMIALKKFINDTRTYFNELSNLKLYTLIEYAYSAIAILLKYRVMVFCVPSYDVLRPWKWALLLHELGHTAFITRRDGFIKKFRDKILPILRELAPTSLKEEDIARYLRTWEQNWLKELISDLYGVAIGGPAYTYTFIIEVFEDNPARYAFTHPSLDSRIYIQLKCLEKMELEKLVSDVKELWLTHRSNVLVRELGYPFPQRALEELVSVFIDMVGRPVFPNISNKVVKLQLQLNQGRVPAGTPLSLILALALSDNRRNRAIQEKVLETIVADQQFQCPSK
;
A
#
# COMPACT_ATOMS: atom_id res chain seq x y z
N GLU A 1 11.03 4.65 -26.97
CA GLU A 1 10.60 3.25 -26.74
C GLU A 1 10.54 2.93 -25.25
N GLU A 2 11.55 3.27 -24.45
CA GLU A 2 11.63 3.05 -22.99
C GLU A 2 10.37 3.44 -22.18
N TYR A 3 9.79 4.62 -22.41
CA TYR A 3 8.54 5.04 -21.75
C TYR A 3 7.31 4.25 -22.22
N ARG A 4 7.27 3.80 -23.47
CA ARG A 4 6.15 3.03 -24.01
C ARG A 4 6.10 1.66 -23.32
N ASP A 5 7.24 0.98 -23.24
CA ASP A 5 7.34 -0.35 -22.62
C ASP A 5 7.05 -0.29 -21.13
N SER A 6 7.56 0.74 -20.46
CA SER A 6 7.23 1.01 -19.06
C SER A 6 5.73 1.21 -18.83
N MET A 7 5.04 1.97 -19.69
CA MET A 7 3.59 2.16 -19.58
C MET A 7 2.80 0.88 -19.87
N ILE A 8 3.25 0.05 -20.81
CA ILE A 8 2.66 -1.27 -21.06
C ILE A 8 2.83 -2.17 -19.83
N ALA A 9 4.04 -2.23 -19.26
CA ALA A 9 4.35 -3.00 -18.07
C ALA A 9 3.54 -2.53 -16.86
N LEU A 10 3.42 -1.22 -16.66
CA LEU A 10 2.62 -0.62 -15.61
C LEU A 10 1.15 -1.00 -15.73
N LYS A 11 0.58 -0.94 -16.95
CA LYS A 11 -0.79 -1.38 -17.20
C LYS A 11 -0.98 -2.88 -16.88
N LYS A 12 -0.01 -3.72 -17.26
CA LYS A 12 -0.03 -5.15 -16.91
C LYS A 12 0.05 -5.37 -15.40
N PHE A 13 0.90 -4.62 -14.70
CA PHE A 13 1.00 -4.66 -13.24
C PHE A 13 -0.32 -4.28 -12.55
N ILE A 14 -0.96 -3.18 -12.95
CA ILE A 14 -2.27 -2.77 -12.40
C ILE A 14 -3.34 -3.84 -12.69
N ASN A 15 -3.37 -4.40 -13.90
CA ASN A 15 -4.34 -5.43 -14.26
C ASN A 15 -4.12 -6.75 -13.52
N ASP A 16 -2.87 -7.19 -13.35
CA ASP A 16 -2.53 -8.38 -12.56
C ASP A 16 -2.95 -8.18 -11.10
N THR A 17 -2.63 -7.01 -10.53
CA THR A 17 -3.01 -6.66 -9.15
C THR A 17 -4.52 -6.62 -8.96
N ARG A 18 -5.27 -6.09 -9.94
CA ARG A 18 -6.73 -6.01 -9.91
C ARG A 18 -7.41 -7.35 -9.64
N THR A 19 -6.81 -8.47 -10.06
CA THR A 19 -7.38 -9.81 -9.84
C THR A 19 -7.55 -10.16 -8.36
N TYR A 20 -6.83 -9.46 -7.48
CA TYR A 20 -6.87 -9.64 -6.04
C TYR A 20 -7.82 -8.67 -5.31
N PHE A 21 -8.48 -7.77 -6.06
CA PHE A 21 -9.51 -6.88 -5.54
C PHE A 21 -10.85 -7.19 -6.22
N ASN A 22 -11.71 -7.94 -5.53
CA ASN A 22 -13.07 -8.22 -6.01
C ASN A 22 -13.85 -6.92 -6.27
N GLU A 23 -13.60 -5.89 -5.48
CA GLU A 23 -14.18 -4.56 -5.56
C GLU A 23 -13.88 -3.85 -6.89
N LEU A 24 -12.75 -4.18 -7.53
CA LEU A 24 -12.30 -3.54 -8.76
C LEU A 24 -12.74 -4.28 -10.03
N SER A 25 -13.39 -5.44 -9.90
CA SER A 25 -13.77 -6.33 -11.01
C SER A 25 -14.66 -5.67 -12.09
N ASN A 26 -15.38 -4.60 -11.74
CA ASN A 26 -16.26 -3.89 -12.67
C ASN A 26 -15.74 -2.51 -13.13
N LEU A 27 -14.54 -2.10 -12.70
CA LEU A 27 -13.95 -0.80 -13.02
C LEU A 27 -12.98 -0.87 -14.19
N LYS A 28 -13.05 0.12 -15.08
CA LYS A 28 -12.01 0.38 -16.09
C LYS A 28 -10.89 1.18 -15.42
N LEU A 29 -9.70 0.60 -15.39
CA LEU A 29 -8.52 1.20 -14.77
C LEU A 29 -7.63 1.81 -15.86
N TYR A 30 -7.27 3.08 -15.70
CA TYR A 30 -6.35 3.80 -16.57
C TYR A 30 -5.14 4.28 -15.77
N THR A 31 -4.03 4.46 -16.45
CA THR A 31 -2.78 4.95 -15.85
C THR A 31 -2.33 6.20 -16.60
N LEU A 32 -2.01 7.26 -15.88
CA LEU A 32 -1.47 8.51 -16.41
C LEU A 32 -0.15 8.85 -15.72
N ILE A 33 0.69 9.60 -16.43
CA ILE A 33 1.93 10.15 -15.87
C ILE A 33 1.61 11.54 -15.33
N GLU A 34 1.93 11.77 -14.06
CA GLU A 34 1.69 13.02 -13.34
C GLU A 34 2.89 13.36 -12.42
N TYR A 35 2.72 14.30 -11.50
CA TYR A 35 3.74 14.71 -10.53
C TYR A 35 3.76 13.88 -9.24
N ALA A 36 2.68 13.15 -8.93
CA ALA A 36 2.53 12.39 -7.69
C ALA A 36 1.75 11.10 -7.92
N TYR A 37 1.95 10.11 -7.03
CA TYR A 37 1.02 8.99 -6.92
C TYR A 37 -0.34 9.50 -6.45
N SER A 38 -1.39 9.14 -7.17
CA SER A 38 -2.78 9.43 -6.76
C SER A 38 -3.79 8.59 -7.52
N ALA A 39 -4.95 8.36 -6.90
CA ALA A 39 -6.14 7.83 -7.53
C ALA A 39 -7.18 8.93 -7.77
N ILE A 40 -7.54 9.16 -9.04
CA ILE A 40 -8.58 10.11 -9.43
C ILE A 40 -9.90 9.36 -9.64
N ALA A 41 -10.87 9.65 -8.76
CA ALA A 41 -12.19 9.02 -8.74
C ALA A 41 -13.31 9.86 -9.39
N ILE A 42 -12.99 10.93 -10.12
CA ILE A 42 -13.97 11.87 -10.70
C ILE A 42 -14.91 11.15 -11.69
N LEU A 43 -14.40 10.12 -12.38
CA LEU A 43 -15.16 9.33 -13.36
C LEU A 43 -15.72 8.02 -12.78
N LEU A 44 -15.74 7.87 -11.45
CA LEU A 44 -16.20 6.64 -10.81
C LEU A 44 -17.67 6.33 -11.11
N LYS A 45 -18.51 7.36 -11.31
CA LYS A 45 -19.91 7.20 -11.77
C LYS A 45 -20.02 6.47 -13.12
N TYR A 46 -18.98 6.52 -13.94
CA TYR A 46 -18.86 5.81 -15.21
C TYR A 46 -18.04 4.51 -15.09
N ARG A 47 -17.78 4.06 -13.86
CA ARG A 47 -16.92 2.91 -13.54
C ARG A 47 -15.50 3.08 -14.07
N VAL A 48 -14.98 4.31 -14.06
CA VAL A 48 -13.61 4.61 -14.50
C VAL A 48 -12.81 5.12 -13.32
N MET A 49 -11.62 4.56 -13.14
CA MET A 49 -10.62 5.01 -12.18
C MET A 49 -9.31 5.28 -12.90
N VAL A 50 -8.65 6.37 -12.52
CA VAL A 50 -7.37 6.78 -13.11
C VAL A 50 -6.31 6.78 -12.02
N PHE A 51 -5.21 6.08 -12.26
CA PHE A 51 -4.04 6.06 -11.40
C PHE A 51 -2.94 6.90 -12.00
N CYS A 52 -2.40 7.78 -11.19
CA CYS A 52 -1.33 8.68 -11.54
C CYS A 52 -0.01 8.11 -11.01
N VAL A 53 1.03 8.13 -11.84
CA VAL A 53 2.39 7.74 -11.47
C VAL A 53 3.32 8.93 -11.72
N PRO A 54 4.21 9.27 -10.78
CA PRO A 54 5.21 10.30 -11.01
C PRO A 54 6.10 9.98 -12.21
N SER A 55 6.32 10.94 -13.10
CA SER A 55 7.17 10.75 -14.30
C SER A 55 8.54 10.15 -14.01
N TYR A 56 9.17 10.57 -12.90
CA TYR A 56 10.47 10.09 -12.45
C TYR A 56 10.47 8.67 -11.85
N ASP A 57 9.28 8.11 -11.57
CA ASP A 57 9.10 6.76 -11.06
C ASP A 57 8.55 5.77 -12.10
N VAL A 58 8.12 6.26 -13.27
CA VAL A 58 7.69 5.40 -14.40
C VAL A 58 8.79 4.41 -14.80
N LEU A 59 10.07 4.79 -14.69
CA LEU A 59 11.20 3.92 -15.00
C LEU A 59 11.76 3.19 -13.76
N ARG A 60 11.05 3.27 -12.62
CA ARG A 60 11.48 2.70 -11.33
C ARG A 60 10.47 1.68 -10.82
N PRO A 61 10.34 0.52 -11.49
CA PRO A 61 9.31 -0.47 -11.21
C PRO A 61 9.25 -0.93 -9.74
N TRP A 62 10.37 -0.94 -9.02
CA TRP A 62 10.38 -1.28 -7.59
C TRP A 62 9.52 -0.34 -6.72
N LYS A 63 9.31 0.91 -7.15
CA LYS A 63 8.44 1.87 -6.48
C LYS A 63 6.95 1.66 -6.75
N TRP A 64 6.61 0.92 -7.81
CA TRP A 64 5.20 0.71 -8.18
C TRP A 64 4.42 -0.08 -7.13
N ALA A 65 5.09 -0.71 -6.16
CA ALA A 65 4.44 -1.23 -4.96
C ALA A 65 3.59 -0.16 -4.25
N LEU A 66 3.95 1.14 -4.32
CA LEU A 66 3.14 2.24 -3.75
C LEU A 66 1.76 2.37 -4.40
N LEU A 67 1.57 1.96 -5.64
CA LEU A 67 0.26 1.99 -6.30
C LEU A 67 -0.76 1.06 -5.65
N LEU A 68 -0.31 0.11 -4.82
CA LEU A 68 -1.21 -0.72 -4.04
C LEU A 68 -2.01 0.11 -3.02
N HIS A 69 -1.44 1.21 -2.52
CA HIS A 69 -2.16 2.19 -1.69
C HIS A 69 -3.30 2.85 -2.48
N GLU A 70 -3.03 3.27 -3.71
CA GLU A 70 -4.01 3.93 -4.59
C GLU A 70 -5.16 2.97 -4.99
N LEU A 71 -4.82 1.71 -5.25
CA LEU A 71 -5.82 0.65 -5.44
C LEU A 71 -6.65 0.45 -4.15
N GLY A 72 -6.00 0.53 -3.00
CA GLY A 72 -6.65 0.54 -1.68
C GLY A 72 -7.68 1.66 -1.52
N HIS A 73 -7.39 2.87 -2.00
CA HIS A 73 -8.39 3.97 -2.00
C HIS A 73 -9.62 3.61 -2.82
N THR A 74 -9.40 2.97 -3.97
CA THR A 74 -10.49 2.56 -4.85
C THR A 74 -11.37 1.49 -4.18
N ALA A 75 -10.74 0.52 -3.52
CA ALA A 75 -11.44 -0.50 -2.75
C ALA A 75 -12.21 0.10 -1.57
N PHE A 76 -11.60 1.05 -0.84
CA PHE A 76 -12.25 1.77 0.25
C PHE A 76 -13.50 2.52 -0.23
N ILE A 77 -13.42 3.27 -1.33
CA ILE A 77 -14.57 4.02 -1.86
C ILE A 77 -15.74 3.08 -2.16
N THR A 78 -15.46 1.92 -2.74
CA THR A 78 -16.48 0.91 -3.09
C THR A 78 -17.14 0.31 -1.85
N ARG A 79 -16.42 0.24 -0.72
CA ARG A 79 -16.87 -0.36 0.54
C ARG A 79 -17.04 0.64 1.68
N ARG A 80 -17.14 1.93 1.34
CA ARG A 80 -17.05 3.05 2.28
C ARG A 80 -18.01 2.90 3.44
N ASP A 81 -19.28 2.65 3.14
CA ASP A 81 -20.32 2.57 4.18
C ASP A 81 -20.08 1.43 5.16
N GLY A 82 -19.56 0.29 4.66
CA GLY A 82 -19.19 -0.84 5.49
C GLY A 82 -18.05 -0.49 6.46
N PHE A 83 -16.99 0.14 5.96
CA PHE A 83 -15.86 0.55 6.79
C PHE A 83 -16.24 1.64 7.79
N ILE A 84 -17.03 2.64 7.37
CA ILE A 84 -17.50 3.72 8.24
C ILE A 84 -18.40 3.17 9.36
N LYS A 85 -19.30 2.23 9.03
CA LYS A 85 -20.12 1.55 10.02
C LYS A 85 -19.24 0.83 11.05
N LYS A 86 -18.30 0.00 10.61
CA LYS A 86 -17.39 -0.71 11.52
C LYS A 86 -16.51 0.24 12.35
N PHE A 87 -16.06 1.34 11.75
CA PHE A 87 -15.33 2.39 12.47
C PHE A 87 -16.16 2.96 13.61
N ARG A 88 -17.40 3.36 13.34
CA ARG A 88 -18.31 3.92 14.36
C ARG A 88 -18.67 2.89 15.44
N ASP A 89 -18.84 1.64 15.07
CA ASP A 89 -19.25 0.58 15.98
C ASP A 89 -18.10 0.11 16.90
N LYS A 90 -16.86 0.03 16.37
CA LYS A 90 -15.74 -0.63 17.07
C LYS A 90 -14.58 0.30 17.44
N ILE A 91 -14.26 1.29 16.61
CA ILE A 91 -13.07 2.13 16.78
C ILE A 91 -13.42 3.44 17.51
N LEU A 92 -14.51 4.08 17.11
CA LEU A 92 -14.96 5.34 17.68
C LEU A 92 -15.16 5.28 19.21
N PRO A 93 -15.73 4.20 19.80
CA PRO A 93 -15.83 4.07 21.26
C PRO A 93 -14.46 4.04 21.94
N ILE A 94 -13.49 3.32 21.37
CA ILE A 94 -12.11 3.24 21.89
C ILE A 94 -11.44 4.62 21.85
N LEU A 95 -11.61 5.36 20.76
CA LEU A 95 -11.04 6.72 20.64
C LEU A 95 -11.64 7.68 21.68
N ARG A 96 -12.94 7.59 21.96
CA ARG A 96 -13.58 8.40 23.01
C ARG A 96 -13.11 8.01 24.41
N GLU A 97 -13.01 6.71 24.67
CA GLU A 97 -12.54 6.17 25.96
C GLU A 97 -11.09 6.62 26.26
N LEU A 98 -10.24 6.63 25.24
CA LEU A 98 -8.80 6.95 25.38
C LEU A 98 -8.47 8.43 25.14
N ALA A 99 -9.48 9.30 25.06
CA ALA A 99 -9.25 10.73 24.89
C ALA A 99 -8.58 11.32 26.15
N PRO A 100 -7.45 12.03 26.04
CA PRO A 100 -6.80 12.66 27.18
C PRO A 100 -7.70 13.70 27.86
N THR A 101 -7.77 13.67 29.19
CA THR A 101 -8.55 14.62 30.00
C THR A 101 -8.08 16.07 29.88
N SER A 102 -6.86 16.29 29.39
CA SER A 102 -6.29 17.61 29.12
C SER A 102 -6.78 18.25 27.82
N LEU A 103 -7.39 17.47 26.91
CA LEU A 103 -7.94 18.00 25.66
C LEU A 103 -9.35 18.55 25.88
N LYS A 104 -9.67 19.64 25.16
CA LYS A 104 -11.04 20.17 25.11
C LYS A 104 -11.93 19.25 24.29
N GLU A 105 -13.20 19.20 24.64
CA GLU A 105 -14.22 18.39 23.93
C GLU A 105 -14.29 18.75 22.43
N GLU A 106 -14.12 20.02 22.08
CA GLU A 106 -14.08 20.51 20.70
C GLU A 106 -12.90 19.94 19.90
N ASP A 107 -11.73 19.83 20.52
CA ASP A 107 -10.54 19.24 19.90
C ASP A 107 -10.73 17.75 19.70
N ILE A 108 -11.26 17.04 20.70
CA ILE A 108 -11.62 15.62 20.61
C ILE A 108 -12.58 15.42 19.44
N ALA A 109 -13.69 16.18 19.40
CA ALA A 109 -14.67 16.09 18.34
C ALA A 109 -14.08 16.38 16.95
N ARG A 110 -13.12 17.33 16.85
CA ARG A 110 -12.38 17.58 15.61
C ARG A 110 -11.57 16.35 15.19
N TYR A 111 -10.81 15.74 16.11
CA TYR A 111 -10.03 14.54 15.80
C TYR A 111 -10.89 13.36 15.36
N LEU A 112 -12.03 13.14 16.02
CA LEU A 112 -12.96 12.06 15.65
C LEU A 112 -13.56 12.28 14.25
N ARG A 113 -13.90 13.53 13.90
CA ARG A 113 -14.35 13.88 12.55
C ARG A 113 -13.25 13.67 11.51
N THR A 114 -12.03 14.11 11.80
CA THR A 114 -10.87 13.91 10.89
C THR A 114 -10.57 12.42 10.69
N TRP A 115 -10.71 11.61 11.73
CA TRP A 115 -10.61 10.15 11.64
C TRP A 115 -11.59 9.58 10.61
N GLU A 116 -12.88 9.89 10.77
CA GLU A 116 -13.92 9.34 9.91
C GLU A 116 -13.83 9.86 8.47
N GLN A 117 -13.49 11.14 8.29
CA GLN A 117 -13.52 11.80 6.99
C GLN A 117 -12.24 11.60 6.17
N ASN A 118 -11.08 11.56 6.84
CA ASN A 118 -9.78 11.60 6.18
C ASN A 118 -8.86 10.44 6.56
N TRP A 119 -8.63 10.18 7.85
CA TRP A 119 -7.57 9.23 8.23
C TRP A 119 -7.97 7.77 8.02
N LEU A 120 -9.25 7.42 8.19
CA LEU A 120 -9.72 6.04 8.01
C LEU A 120 -9.42 5.53 6.60
N LYS A 121 -9.68 6.34 5.55
CA LYS A 121 -9.40 5.93 4.17
C LYS A 121 -7.90 5.68 3.93
N GLU A 122 -7.03 6.51 4.49
CA GLU A 122 -5.57 6.39 4.33
C GLU A 122 -5.06 5.11 5.01
N LEU A 123 -5.52 4.86 6.23
CA LEU A 123 -5.12 3.69 7.02
C LEU A 123 -5.64 2.39 6.38
N ILE A 124 -6.89 2.37 5.88
CA ILE A 124 -7.42 1.20 5.16
C ILE A 124 -6.68 0.98 3.83
N SER A 125 -6.34 2.05 3.11
CA SER A 125 -5.52 1.95 1.89
C SER A 125 -4.14 1.34 2.15
N ASP A 126 -3.47 1.76 3.23
CA ASP A 126 -2.22 1.13 3.67
C ASP A 126 -2.39 -0.36 3.96
N LEU A 127 -3.49 -0.75 4.62
CA LEU A 127 -3.76 -2.16 4.92
C LEU A 127 -4.03 -2.98 3.66
N TYR A 128 -4.71 -2.43 2.66
CA TYR A 128 -4.81 -3.08 1.34
C TYR A 128 -3.43 -3.20 0.68
N GLY A 129 -2.61 -2.15 0.77
CA GLY A 129 -1.22 -2.16 0.30
C GLY A 129 -0.42 -3.32 0.89
N VAL A 130 -0.51 -3.51 2.20
CA VAL A 130 0.16 -4.60 2.93
C VAL A 130 -0.46 -5.96 2.64
N ALA A 131 -1.79 -6.06 2.58
CA ALA A 131 -2.50 -7.32 2.32
C ALA A 131 -2.09 -7.97 1.00
N ILE A 132 -1.69 -7.17 0.01
CA ILE A 132 -1.34 -7.62 -1.33
C ILE A 132 0.17 -7.58 -1.56
N GLY A 133 0.82 -6.48 -1.18
CA GLY A 133 2.24 -6.27 -1.39
C GLY A 133 3.14 -6.86 -0.31
N GLY A 134 2.57 -7.17 0.86
CA GLY A 134 3.33 -7.68 2.00
C GLY A 134 4.49 -6.76 2.40
N PRO A 135 5.63 -7.33 2.81
CA PRO A 135 6.82 -6.58 3.19
C PRO A 135 7.33 -5.65 2.09
N ALA A 136 7.12 -5.97 0.81
CA ALA A 136 7.57 -5.14 -0.31
C ALA A 136 6.87 -3.77 -0.32
N TYR A 137 5.57 -3.72 -0.02
CA TYR A 137 4.84 -2.47 0.11
C TYR A 137 5.40 -1.62 1.25
N THR A 138 5.48 -2.18 2.45
CA THR A 138 5.94 -1.46 3.64
C THR A 138 7.39 -1.00 3.49
N TYR A 139 8.26 -1.84 2.92
CA TYR A 139 9.65 -1.49 2.64
C TYR A 139 9.75 -0.28 1.70
N THR A 140 9.06 -0.32 0.56
CA THR A 140 9.04 0.79 -0.39
C THR A 140 8.43 2.05 0.23
N PHE A 141 7.35 1.91 1.01
CA PHE A 141 6.70 3.02 1.70
C PHE A 141 7.63 3.71 2.69
N ILE A 142 8.37 2.96 3.52
CA ILE A 142 9.35 3.52 4.46
C ILE A 142 10.47 4.29 3.75
N ILE A 143 10.98 3.76 2.63
CA ILE A 143 12.06 4.42 1.88
C ILE A 143 11.60 5.74 1.26
N GLU A 144 10.37 5.77 0.75
CA GLU A 144 9.86 6.93 0.00
C GLU A 144 9.26 7.99 0.92
N VAL A 145 8.68 7.59 2.04
CA VAL A 145 8.08 8.50 3.02
C VAL A 145 9.05 8.70 4.17
N PHE A 146 10.04 9.56 3.94
CA PHE A 146 10.92 10.04 4.99
C PHE A 146 10.43 11.41 5.48
N GLU A 147 10.13 11.52 6.77
CA GLU A 147 9.74 12.79 7.41
C GLU A 147 10.65 13.08 8.62
N ASP A 148 10.97 14.35 8.83
CA ASP A 148 11.78 14.81 9.97
C ASP A 148 11.11 14.54 11.33
N ASN A 149 9.78 14.39 11.36
CA ASN A 149 9.03 14.02 12.55
C ASN A 149 7.89 13.02 12.20
N PRO A 150 8.10 11.71 12.38
CA PRO A 150 7.13 10.70 11.99
C PRO A 150 5.86 10.68 12.86
N ALA A 151 5.87 11.35 14.03
CA ALA A 151 4.69 11.50 14.87
C ALA A 151 3.79 12.65 14.40
N ARG A 152 4.27 13.52 13.51
CA ARG A 152 3.47 14.62 12.95
C ARG A 152 2.34 14.05 12.10
N TYR A 153 1.17 14.66 12.19
CA TYR A 153 0.03 14.36 11.33
C TYR A 153 -0.55 15.65 10.75
N ALA A 154 -1.29 15.50 9.65
CA ALA A 154 -1.96 16.59 8.97
C ALA A 154 -3.47 16.34 8.92
N PHE A 155 -4.23 17.35 8.49
CA PHE A 155 -5.67 17.18 8.27
C PHE A 155 -5.98 16.07 7.28
N THR A 156 -5.14 15.91 6.25
CA THR A 156 -5.34 14.96 5.15
C THR A 156 -4.75 13.58 5.42
N HIS A 157 -3.69 13.47 6.23
CA HIS A 157 -2.96 12.22 6.43
C HIS A 157 -2.71 11.92 7.92
N PRO A 158 -2.84 10.65 8.34
CA PRO A 158 -2.40 10.18 9.66
C PRO A 158 -0.88 10.35 9.82
N SER A 159 -0.38 10.21 11.05
CA SER A 159 1.06 10.27 11.29
C SER A 159 1.78 9.06 10.68
N LEU A 160 3.01 9.26 10.20
CA LEU A 160 3.84 8.17 9.65
C LEU A 160 3.99 7.02 10.67
N ASP A 161 4.20 7.34 11.94
CA ASP A 161 4.26 6.36 13.04
C ASP A 161 3.00 5.47 13.07
N SER A 162 1.80 6.07 12.97
CA SER A 162 0.54 5.31 12.99
C SER A 162 0.37 4.44 11.74
N ARG A 163 0.78 4.96 10.57
CA ARG A 163 0.72 4.26 9.28
C ARG A 163 1.66 3.05 9.27
N ILE A 164 2.93 3.21 9.65
CA ILE A 164 3.87 2.09 9.73
C ILE A 164 3.42 1.08 10.79
N TYR A 165 2.91 1.55 11.92
CA TYR A 165 2.43 0.65 12.97
C TYR A 165 1.34 -0.31 12.49
N ILE A 166 0.28 0.19 11.83
CA ILE A 166 -0.78 -0.69 11.33
C ILE A 166 -0.28 -1.63 10.24
N GLN A 167 0.69 -1.20 9.43
CA GLN A 167 1.28 -2.03 8.39
C GLN A 167 2.04 -3.21 9.01
N LEU A 168 2.88 -2.94 10.02
CA LEU A 168 3.61 -3.97 10.75
C LEU A 168 2.66 -4.93 11.50
N LYS A 169 1.58 -4.41 12.09
CA LYS A 169 0.55 -5.25 12.74
C LYS A 169 -0.19 -6.15 11.75
N CYS A 170 -0.48 -5.65 10.56
CA CYS A 170 -1.07 -6.46 9.49
C CYS A 170 -0.10 -7.57 9.05
N LEU A 171 1.19 -7.26 8.89
CA LEU A 171 2.22 -8.26 8.57
C LEU A 171 2.39 -9.34 9.65
N GLU A 172 2.32 -8.97 10.93
CA GLU A 172 2.35 -9.93 12.05
C GLU A 172 1.20 -10.93 11.96
N LYS A 173 -0.02 -10.47 11.61
CA LYS A 173 -1.20 -11.33 11.42
C LYS A 173 -1.10 -12.27 10.21
N MET A 174 -0.13 -12.04 9.31
CA MET A 174 0.12 -12.90 8.14
C MET A 174 1.09 -14.06 8.41
N GLU A 175 1.68 -14.14 9.60
CA GLU A 175 2.63 -15.20 10.00
C GLU A 175 3.89 -15.26 9.12
N LEU A 176 4.39 -14.09 8.70
CA LEU A 176 5.54 -13.94 7.79
C LEU A 176 6.83 -13.51 8.50
N GLU A 177 7.04 -13.97 9.75
CA GLU A 177 8.05 -13.45 10.68
C GLU A 177 9.44 -13.23 10.05
N LYS A 178 9.93 -14.21 9.27
CA LYS A 178 11.24 -14.14 8.60
C LYS A 178 11.34 -13.06 7.52
N LEU A 179 10.24 -12.69 6.86
CA LEU A 179 10.23 -11.63 5.83
C LEU A 179 9.95 -10.25 6.43
N VAL A 180 9.50 -10.20 7.68
CA VAL A 180 9.10 -8.98 8.38
C VAL A 180 10.26 -8.41 9.21
N SER A 181 11.26 -9.23 9.58
CA SER A 181 12.43 -8.81 10.34
C SER A 181 13.13 -7.61 9.70
N ASP A 182 13.40 -7.69 8.40
CA ASP A 182 14.21 -6.71 7.68
C ASP A 182 13.47 -5.36 7.56
N VAL A 183 12.15 -5.42 7.42
CA VAL A 183 11.29 -4.23 7.38
C VAL A 183 11.18 -3.59 8.77
N LYS A 184 11.08 -4.40 9.83
CA LYS A 184 11.09 -3.91 11.22
C LYS A 184 12.43 -3.26 11.55
N GLU A 185 13.53 -3.87 11.16
CA GLU A 185 14.88 -3.32 11.37
C GLU A 185 15.04 -1.99 10.62
N LEU A 186 14.65 -1.93 9.34
CA LEU A 186 14.67 -0.70 8.56
C LEU A 186 13.87 0.42 9.27
N TRP A 187 12.65 0.11 9.74
CA TRP A 187 11.84 1.07 10.47
C TRP A 187 12.51 1.54 11.76
N LEU A 188 13.10 0.62 12.54
CA LEU A 188 13.82 0.95 13.77
C LEU A 188 15.03 1.85 13.49
N THR A 189 15.77 1.63 12.41
CA THR A 189 16.87 2.51 11.99
C THR A 189 16.38 3.91 11.62
N HIS A 190 15.23 4.02 10.94
CA HIS A 190 14.64 5.33 10.66
C HIS A 190 14.13 6.02 11.93
N ARG A 191 13.49 5.26 12.83
CA ARG A 191 12.86 5.80 14.04
C ARG A 191 13.84 6.08 15.18
N SER A 192 15.03 5.46 15.21
CA SER A 192 16.00 5.61 16.30
C SER A 192 16.47 7.05 16.51
N ASN A 193 16.30 7.92 15.52
CA ASN A 193 16.64 9.33 15.60
C ASN A 193 15.52 10.23 16.19
N VAL A 194 14.38 9.65 16.59
CA VAL A 194 13.18 10.37 17.03
C VAL A 194 12.92 10.15 18.53
N LEU A 195 12.77 11.24 19.30
CA LEU A 195 12.68 11.21 20.76
C LEU A 195 11.32 10.72 21.31
N VAL A 196 10.25 10.74 20.50
CA VAL A 196 8.91 10.30 20.93
C VAL A 196 8.78 8.78 20.74
N ARG A 197 8.61 8.05 21.85
CA ARG A 197 8.67 6.58 21.84
C ARG A 197 7.33 5.89 21.58
N GLU A 198 6.22 6.51 21.93
CA GLU A 198 4.91 5.84 21.98
C GLU A 198 3.85 6.54 21.13
N LEU A 199 2.95 5.73 20.55
CA LEU A 199 1.78 6.22 19.84
C LEU A 199 0.79 6.87 20.81
N GLY A 200 0.62 8.18 20.67
CA GLY A 200 -0.34 8.95 21.45
C GLY A 200 -1.66 9.20 20.73
N TYR A 201 -2.58 9.86 21.43
CA TYR A 201 -3.78 10.41 20.82
C TYR A 201 -3.40 11.39 19.68
N PRO A 202 -4.04 11.34 18.49
CA PRO A 202 -5.31 10.67 18.19
C PRO A 202 -5.18 9.24 17.63
N PHE A 203 -4.01 8.60 17.71
CA PHE A 203 -3.77 7.25 17.18
C PHE A 203 -3.37 6.25 18.27
N PRO A 204 -4.17 6.07 19.33
CA PRO A 204 -3.82 5.13 20.39
C PRO A 204 -3.71 3.72 19.83
N GLN A 205 -2.70 2.97 20.32
CA GLN A 205 -2.37 1.64 19.85
C GLN A 205 -3.59 0.70 19.76
N ARG A 206 -4.43 0.67 20.80
CA ARG A 206 -5.64 -0.18 20.85
C ARG A 206 -6.62 0.12 19.71
N ALA A 207 -6.76 1.38 19.30
CA ALA A 207 -7.62 1.74 18.17
C ALA A 207 -7.02 1.27 16.83
N LEU A 208 -5.69 1.38 16.67
CA LEU A 208 -4.99 0.90 15.48
C LEU A 208 -5.04 -0.62 15.35
N GLU A 209 -4.88 -1.36 16.46
CA GLU A 209 -4.98 -2.83 16.47
C GLU A 209 -6.41 -3.32 16.18
N GLU A 210 -7.44 -2.66 16.72
CA GLU A 210 -8.83 -2.97 16.38
C GLU A 210 -9.12 -2.65 14.90
N LEU A 211 -8.51 -1.58 14.34
CA LEU A 211 -8.64 -1.26 12.91
C LEU A 211 -8.07 -2.37 12.02
N VAL A 212 -6.90 -2.92 12.36
CA VAL A 212 -6.31 -4.06 11.65
C VAL A 212 -7.25 -5.28 11.72
N SER A 213 -7.84 -5.53 12.89
CA SER A 213 -8.79 -6.64 13.07
C SER A 213 -10.06 -6.44 12.24
N VAL A 214 -10.65 -5.23 12.26
CA VAL A 214 -11.79 -4.84 11.41
C VAL A 214 -11.47 -5.03 9.94
N PHE A 215 -10.29 -4.62 9.50
CA PHE A 215 -9.86 -4.77 8.12
C PHE A 215 -9.82 -6.26 7.72
N ILE A 216 -9.12 -7.10 8.49
CA ILE A 216 -9.01 -8.54 8.21
C ILE A 216 -10.39 -9.21 8.19
N ASP A 217 -11.26 -8.89 9.16
CA ASP A 217 -12.64 -9.40 9.21
C ASP A 217 -13.43 -9.02 7.95
N MET A 218 -13.21 -7.82 7.43
CA MET A 218 -13.94 -7.30 6.28
C MET A 218 -13.40 -7.82 4.94
N VAL A 219 -12.08 -7.92 4.78
CA VAL A 219 -11.46 -8.31 3.50
C VAL A 219 -11.21 -9.82 3.41
N GLY A 220 -11.24 -10.53 4.54
CA GLY A 220 -10.88 -11.93 4.63
C GLY A 220 -9.37 -12.13 4.69
N ARG A 221 -8.90 -13.30 4.23
CA ARG A 221 -7.49 -13.66 4.30
C ARG A 221 -6.64 -12.77 3.37
N PRO A 222 -5.55 -12.16 3.87
CA PRO A 222 -4.60 -11.43 3.02
C PRO A 222 -4.07 -12.27 1.85
N VAL A 223 -3.73 -11.60 0.76
CA VAL A 223 -3.32 -12.21 -0.50
C VAL A 223 -1.84 -12.61 -0.46
N PHE A 224 -0.98 -11.75 0.08
CA PHE A 224 0.46 -11.92 0.04
C PHE A 224 0.97 -13.29 0.56
N PRO A 225 0.42 -13.86 1.66
CA PRO A 225 0.82 -15.20 2.12
C PRO A 225 0.76 -16.28 1.04
N ASN A 226 -0.20 -16.19 0.10
CA ASN A 226 -0.37 -17.18 -0.97
C ASN A 226 0.69 -17.04 -2.09
N ILE A 227 1.30 -15.86 -2.23
CA ILE A 227 2.30 -15.57 -3.27
C ILE A 227 3.72 -15.40 -2.72
N SER A 228 3.89 -15.39 -1.39
CA SER A 228 5.15 -15.10 -0.69
C SER A 228 6.31 -15.97 -1.17
N ASN A 229 6.12 -17.30 -1.23
CA ASN A 229 7.15 -18.24 -1.70
C ASN A 229 7.63 -17.93 -3.13
N LYS A 230 6.72 -17.53 -4.01
CA LYS A 230 7.03 -17.13 -5.38
C LYS A 230 7.84 -15.83 -5.39
N VAL A 231 7.42 -14.83 -4.62
CA VAL A 231 8.11 -13.55 -4.49
C VAL A 231 9.54 -13.75 -3.97
N VAL A 232 9.74 -14.54 -2.91
CA VAL A 232 11.06 -14.84 -2.35
C VAL A 232 11.96 -15.56 -3.36
N LYS A 233 11.42 -16.54 -4.10
CA LYS A 233 12.19 -17.22 -5.16
C LYS A 233 12.64 -16.26 -6.25
N LEU A 234 11.75 -15.35 -6.69
CA LEU A 234 12.08 -14.33 -7.69
C LEU A 234 13.13 -13.34 -7.15
N GLN A 235 12.98 -12.89 -5.91
CA GLN A 235 13.92 -11.98 -5.24
C GLN A 235 15.34 -12.56 -5.22
N LEU A 236 15.49 -13.84 -4.85
CA LEU A 236 16.79 -14.53 -4.84
C LEU A 236 17.44 -14.57 -6.23
N GLN A 237 16.65 -14.75 -7.29
CA GLN A 237 17.16 -14.75 -8.66
C GLN A 237 17.56 -13.34 -9.12
N LEU A 238 16.76 -12.33 -8.77
CA LEU A 238 17.08 -10.92 -9.03
C LEU A 238 18.37 -10.50 -8.32
N ASN A 239 18.60 -10.95 -7.09
CA ASN A 239 19.84 -10.71 -6.35
C ASN A 239 21.07 -11.33 -7.05
N GLN A 240 20.88 -12.43 -7.80
CA GLN A 240 21.91 -13.06 -8.64
C GLN A 240 22.05 -12.41 -10.03
N GLY A 241 21.35 -11.30 -10.30
CA GLY A 241 21.36 -10.59 -11.58
C GLY A 241 20.54 -11.28 -12.68
N ARG A 242 19.70 -12.26 -12.34
CA ARG A 242 18.85 -13.00 -13.28
C ARG A 242 17.42 -12.48 -13.18
N VAL A 243 16.81 -12.21 -14.34
CA VAL A 243 15.40 -11.79 -14.43
C VAL A 243 14.59 -12.94 -15.03
N PRO A 244 13.93 -13.77 -14.21
CA PRO A 244 13.08 -14.85 -14.68
C PRO A 244 11.71 -14.34 -15.14
N ALA A 245 10.99 -15.17 -15.90
CA ALA A 245 9.57 -14.95 -16.14
C ALA A 245 8.77 -15.05 -14.84
N GLY A 246 7.75 -14.21 -14.70
CA GLY A 246 6.88 -14.15 -13.54
C GLY A 246 5.67 -13.26 -13.81
N THR A 247 4.66 -13.36 -12.94
CA THR A 247 3.51 -12.45 -13.03
C THR A 247 3.95 -11.04 -12.68
N PRO A 248 3.38 -10.00 -13.32
CA PRO A 248 3.78 -8.61 -13.09
C PRO A 248 3.84 -8.23 -11.61
N LEU A 249 2.81 -8.54 -10.81
CA LEU A 249 2.79 -8.27 -9.38
C LEU A 249 3.97 -8.94 -8.67
N SER A 250 4.17 -10.24 -8.86
CA SER A 250 5.23 -10.97 -8.16
C SER A 250 6.62 -10.48 -8.54
N LEU A 251 6.85 -10.09 -9.81
CA LEU A 251 8.13 -9.52 -10.25
C LEU A 251 8.40 -8.15 -9.62
N ILE A 252 7.39 -7.28 -9.58
CA ILE A 252 7.50 -5.95 -8.98
C ILE A 252 7.76 -6.04 -7.47
N LEU A 253 7.02 -6.89 -6.75
CA LEU A 253 7.24 -7.10 -5.31
C LEU A 253 8.61 -7.71 -5.02
N ALA A 254 9.04 -8.68 -5.84
CA ALA A 254 10.37 -9.29 -5.71
C ALA A 254 11.49 -8.28 -5.98
N LEU A 255 11.31 -7.42 -6.97
CA LEU A 255 12.26 -6.36 -7.28
C LEU A 255 12.33 -5.33 -6.16
N ALA A 256 11.21 -4.94 -5.55
CA ALA A 256 11.19 -4.03 -4.40
C ALA A 256 12.01 -4.54 -3.22
N LEU A 257 11.99 -5.86 -2.98
CA LEU A 257 12.76 -6.53 -1.93
C LEU A 257 14.19 -6.90 -2.33
N SER A 258 14.58 -6.68 -3.58
CA SER A 258 15.90 -7.09 -4.08
C SER A 258 17.00 -6.08 -3.69
N ASP A 259 18.21 -6.59 -3.47
CA ASP A 259 19.42 -5.77 -3.34
C ASP A 259 19.73 -5.02 -4.64
N ASN A 260 19.31 -5.58 -5.77
CA ASN A 260 19.47 -5.02 -7.10
C ASN A 260 18.33 -4.08 -7.52
N ARG A 261 17.42 -3.69 -6.62
CA ARG A 261 16.26 -2.83 -6.95
C ARG A 261 16.62 -1.52 -7.64
N ARG A 262 17.80 -0.96 -7.33
CA ARG A 262 18.33 0.29 -7.91
C ARG A 262 19.20 0.06 -9.16
N ASN A 263 19.50 -1.19 -9.51
CA ASN A 263 20.29 -1.51 -10.69
C ASN A 263 19.44 -1.25 -11.95
N ARG A 264 19.86 -0.30 -12.79
CA ARG A 264 19.10 0.12 -13.97
C ARG A 264 18.91 -1.01 -14.97
N ALA A 265 19.96 -1.79 -15.25
CA ALA A 265 19.89 -2.90 -16.20
C ALA A 265 18.94 -4.01 -15.73
N ILE A 266 18.82 -4.23 -14.41
CA ILE A 266 17.85 -5.19 -13.86
C ILE A 266 16.42 -4.63 -13.96
N GLN A 267 16.22 -3.34 -13.66
CA GLN A 267 14.91 -2.69 -13.81
C GLN A 267 14.41 -2.74 -15.26
N GLU A 268 15.26 -2.40 -16.23
CA GLU A 268 14.95 -2.47 -17.66
C GLU A 268 14.56 -3.89 -18.08
N LYS A 269 15.35 -4.89 -17.72
CA LYS A 269 15.04 -6.31 -18.00
C LYS A 269 13.73 -6.78 -17.35
N VAL A 270 13.40 -6.30 -16.15
CA VAL A 270 12.12 -6.62 -15.50
C VAL A 270 10.96 -6.04 -16.32
N LEU A 271 11.06 -4.80 -16.76
CA LEU A 271 10.04 -4.16 -17.61
C LEU A 271 9.89 -4.93 -18.94
N GLU A 272 11.00 -5.24 -19.62
CA GLU A 272 11.02 -6.06 -20.84
C GLU A 272 10.34 -7.41 -20.62
N THR A 273 10.67 -8.10 -19.52
CA THR A 273 10.08 -9.41 -19.17
C THR A 273 8.57 -9.30 -18.99
N ILE A 274 8.09 -8.26 -18.30
CA ILE A 274 6.66 -8.01 -18.13
C ILE A 274 6.00 -7.73 -19.48
N VAL A 275 6.62 -6.94 -20.36
CA VAL A 275 6.09 -6.64 -21.70
C VAL A 275 6.04 -7.89 -22.58
N ALA A 276 7.11 -8.68 -22.60
CA ALA A 276 7.30 -9.84 -23.46
C ALA A 276 6.33 -10.99 -23.19
N ASP A 277 5.69 -11.05 -22.02
CA ASP A 277 4.62 -12.00 -21.69
C ASP A 277 3.30 -11.70 -22.46
N GLN A 278 3.39 -11.48 -23.77
CA GLN A 278 2.28 -11.35 -24.72
C GLN A 278 2.03 -12.71 -25.37
N GLN A 279 1.46 -13.67 -24.64
CA GLN A 279 0.69 -14.75 -25.27
C GLN A 279 -0.81 -14.44 -25.13
N PHE A 280 -1.36 -13.85 -26.20
CA PHE A 280 -2.74 -13.89 -26.70
C PHE A 280 -3.92 -13.75 -25.73
N GLN A 281 -4.58 -12.59 -25.75
CA GLN A 281 -6.02 -12.46 -26.04
C GLN A 281 -6.30 -11.11 -26.71
N CYS A 282 -6.07 -11.03 -28.03
CA CYS A 282 -6.90 -10.14 -28.85
C CYS A 282 -8.15 -10.95 -29.23
N PRO A 283 -9.37 -10.48 -28.94
CA PRO A 283 -10.55 -11.03 -29.60
C PRO A 283 -10.40 -10.73 -31.09
N SER A 284 -10.41 -11.77 -31.91
CA SER A 284 -10.55 -11.65 -33.35
C SER A 284 -11.90 -10.99 -33.65
N LYS A 285 -11.83 -9.83 -34.31
CA LYS A 285 -12.87 -9.12 -35.09
C LYS A 285 -14.30 -9.10 -34.54
#